data_AF-A0A1W6JWD8-F1
#
_entry.id   AF-A0A1W6JWD8-F1
#
_cell.length_a   1.000
_cell.length_b   1.000
_cell.length_c   1.000
_cell.angle_alpha   90.00
_cell.angle_beta   90.00
_cell.angle_gamma   90.00
#
_symmetry.space_group_name_H-M   'P 1'
#
loop_
_entity.id
_entity.type
_entity.pdbx_description
1 polymer ?
#
loop_
_entity_poly.entity_id
_entity_poly.type
_entity_poly.pdbx_seq_one_letter_code
_entity_poly.pdbx_strand_id
1 'polypeptide(L)'
;MVEELSSTTQSTDYKSLGVQYICKIKEAYKGNNYGQLTKTLSRKIYEIIEDAIDNNKDLKSTIPDLAYLAARNGGLNQNTELGAFINEILRMINNNIRKEDIVSYLQGAVMAIYVIETAEDEEIDYKPLLCR
;
A
#
# COMPACT_ATOMS: atom_id res chain seq x y z
N MET A 1 -43.89 17.76 -1.68
CA MET A 1 -42.94 16.92 -0.93
C MET A 1 -41.91 16.45 -1.92
N VAL A 2 -40.70 17.01 -1.86
CA VAL A 2 -39.60 16.60 -2.72
C VAL A 2 -38.86 15.53 -1.94
N GLU A 3 -38.95 14.28 -2.39
CA GLU A 3 -38.17 13.18 -1.83
C GLU A 3 -36.70 13.42 -2.18
N GLU A 4 -35.90 13.71 -1.15
CA GLU A 4 -34.44 13.74 -1.28
C GLU A 4 -33.95 12.34 -1.62
N LEU A 5 -33.47 12.15 -2.86
CA LEU A 5 -32.63 11.01 -3.20
C LEU A 5 -31.33 11.12 -2.39
N SER A 6 -31.27 10.36 -1.30
CA SER A 6 -30.05 10.02 -0.59
C SER A 6 -29.10 9.32 -1.56
N SER A 7 -28.15 10.07 -2.14
CA SER A 7 -27.00 9.48 -2.81
C SER A 7 -26.14 8.83 -1.72
N THR A 8 -26.29 7.53 -1.55
CA THR A 8 -25.40 6.74 -0.68
C THR A 8 -24.04 6.71 -1.36
N THR A 9 -23.19 7.69 -1.06
CA THR A 9 -21.78 7.66 -1.44
C THR A 9 -21.18 6.48 -0.69
N GLN A 10 -20.94 5.36 -1.38
CA GLN A 10 -20.25 4.22 -0.79
C GLN A 10 -18.88 4.71 -0.30
N SER A 11 -18.71 4.80 1.01
CA SER A 11 -17.41 5.06 1.64
C SER A 11 -16.49 3.90 1.26
N THR A 12 -15.42 4.19 0.53
CA THR A 12 -14.40 3.18 0.20
C THR A 12 -13.66 2.79 1.47
N ASP A 13 -13.61 1.49 1.78
CA ASP A 13 -12.77 0.96 2.86
C ASP A 13 -11.32 0.81 2.35
N TYR A 14 -10.54 1.88 2.51
CA TYR A 14 -9.15 1.92 2.07
C TYR A 14 -8.26 0.93 2.81
N LYS A 15 -8.55 0.61 4.07
CA LYS A 15 -7.75 -0.35 4.84
C LYS A 15 -7.90 -1.74 4.25
N SER A 16 -9.12 -2.18 3.98
CA SER A 16 -9.37 -3.45 3.29
C SER A 16 -8.79 -3.44 1.87
N LEU A 17 -8.86 -2.31 1.16
CA LEU A 17 -8.23 -2.18 -0.17
C LEU A 17 -6.71 -2.40 -0.12
N GLY A 18 -6.03 -1.86 0.90
CA GLY A 18 -4.59 -2.07 1.12
C GLY A 18 -4.24 -3.54 1.33
N VAL A 19 -5.03 -4.25 2.15
CA VAL A 19 -4.87 -5.71 2.38
C VAL A 19 -5.02 -6.47 1.06
N GLN A 20 -6.11 -6.23 0.34
CA GLN A 20 -6.39 -6.91 -0.93
C GLN A 20 -5.33 -6.64 -1.99
N TYR A 21 -4.81 -5.41 -2.05
CA TYR A 21 -3.75 -5.07 -2.99
C TYR A 21 -2.46 -5.84 -2.72
N ILE A 22 -2.07 -5.96 -1.44
CA ILE A 22 -0.89 -6.75 -1.06
C ILE A 22 -1.06 -8.22 -1.44
N CYS A 23 -2.22 -8.82 -1.16
CA CYS A 23 -2.52 -10.18 -1.58
C CYS A 23 -2.35 -10.36 -3.11
N LYS A 24 -2.85 -9.40 -3.90
CA LYS A 24 -2.72 -9.44 -5.36
C LYS A 24 -1.27 -9.37 -5.83
N ILE A 25 -0.48 -8.43 -5.31
CA ILE A 25 0.91 -8.27 -5.76
C ILE A 25 1.81 -9.42 -5.28
N LYS A 26 1.60 -9.94 -4.06
CA LYS A 26 2.36 -11.09 -3.55
C LYS A 26 2.13 -12.35 -4.38
N GLU A 27 0.89 -12.59 -4.81
CA GLU A 27 0.59 -13.69 -5.72
C GLU A 27 1.13 -13.43 -7.13
N ALA A 28 0.94 -12.23 -7.68
CA ALA A 28 1.34 -11.90 -9.05
C ALA A 28 2.86 -11.97 -9.28
N TYR A 29 3.66 -11.70 -8.25
CA TYR A 29 5.12 -11.68 -8.32
C TYR A 29 5.78 -12.81 -7.53
N LYS A 30 5.01 -13.85 -7.16
CA LYS A 30 5.51 -14.98 -6.39
C LYS A 30 6.73 -15.62 -7.05
N GLY A 31 7.79 -15.83 -6.25
CA GLY A 31 9.06 -16.39 -6.74
C GLY A 31 10.02 -15.38 -7.38
N ASN A 32 9.63 -14.10 -7.48
CA ASN A 32 10.54 -13.03 -7.88
C ASN A 32 11.31 -12.50 -6.66
N ASN A 33 12.62 -12.73 -6.62
CA ASN A 33 13.49 -12.24 -5.54
C ASN A 33 14.02 -10.81 -5.78
N TYR A 34 13.76 -10.23 -6.96
CA TYR A 34 14.18 -8.88 -7.31
C TYR A 34 13.06 -7.87 -7.07
N GLY A 35 13.34 -6.81 -6.32
CA GLY A 35 12.35 -5.76 -6.02
C GLY A 35 11.20 -6.23 -5.12
N GLN A 36 11.47 -7.15 -4.20
CA GLN A 36 10.49 -7.62 -3.22
C GLN A 36 10.02 -6.49 -2.30
N LEU A 37 8.74 -6.52 -1.94
CA LEU A 37 8.18 -5.63 -0.95
C LEU A 37 8.23 -6.31 0.41
N THR A 38 9.26 -5.96 1.19
CA THR A 38 9.48 -6.56 2.51
C THR A 38 8.80 -5.77 3.63
N LYS A 39 8.61 -6.38 4.82
CA LYS A 39 8.22 -5.69 6.08
C LYS A 39 9.05 -4.42 6.33
N THR A 40 10.36 -4.49 6.09
CA THR A 40 11.27 -3.36 6.28
C THR A 40 10.99 -2.23 5.29
N LEU A 41 10.74 -2.55 4.03
CA LEU A 41 10.48 -1.56 2.99
C LEU A 41 9.09 -0.94 3.14
N SER A 42 8.07 -1.75 3.44
CA SER A 42 6.71 -1.26 3.66
C SER A 42 6.62 -0.33 4.87
N ARG A 43 7.32 -0.65 5.96
CA ARG A 43 7.45 0.24 7.12
C ARG A 43 8.11 1.57 6.75
N LYS A 44 9.22 1.55 6.00
CA LYS A 44 9.89 2.79 5.57
C LYS A 44 8.97 3.65 4.69
N ILE A 45 8.19 3.03 3.80
CA ILE A 45 7.22 3.73 2.96
C ILE A 45 6.15 4.40 3.84
N TYR A 46 5.63 3.65 4.83
CA TYR A 46 4.66 4.17 5.79
C TYR A 46 5.22 5.36 6.57
N GLU A 47 6.43 5.23 7.14
CA GLU A 47 7.12 6.29 7.89
C GLU A 47 7.32 7.57 7.06
N ILE A 48 7.69 7.46 5.77
CA ILE A 48 7.85 8.62 4.86
C ILE A 48 6.52 9.39 4.70
N ILE A 49 5.42 8.66 4.53
CA ILE A 49 4.10 9.26 4.32
C ILE A 49 3.54 9.82 5.62
N GLU A 50 3.69 9.08 6.72
CA GLU A 50 3.25 9.49 8.05
C GLU A 50 3.99 10.77 8.50
N ASP A 51 5.32 10.85 8.33
CA ASP A 51 6.08 12.07 8.62
C ASP A 51 5.55 13.29 7.84
N ALA A 52 5.23 13.12 6.56
CA ALA A 52 4.69 14.21 5.76
C ALA A 52 3.31 14.66 6.27
N ILE A 53 2.51 13.76 6.81
CA ILE A 53 1.19 14.06 7.35
C ILE A 53 1.31 14.75 8.71
N ASP A 54 2.08 14.18 9.63
CA ASP A 54 2.29 14.71 10.98
C ASP A 54 2.89 16.12 10.96
N ASN A 55 3.78 16.38 9.99
CA ASN A 55 4.37 17.70 9.79
C ASN A 55 3.58 18.62 8.85
N ASN A 56 2.33 18.28 8.50
CA ASN A 56 1.46 19.06 7.62
C ASN A 56 2.07 19.42 6.24
N LYS A 57 2.97 18.58 5.72
CA LYS A 57 3.59 18.75 4.39
C LYS A 57 2.62 18.32 3.29
N ASP A 58 2.90 18.77 2.06
CA ASP A 58 2.24 18.22 0.86
C ASP A 58 2.75 16.80 0.61
N LEU A 59 1.85 15.82 0.43
CA LEU A 59 2.26 14.45 0.12
C LEU A 59 3.08 14.35 -1.17
N LYS A 60 2.90 15.28 -2.12
CA LYS A 60 3.73 15.34 -3.32
C LYS A 60 5.20 15.56 -3.02
N SER A 61 5.55 16.16 -1.86
CA SER A 61 6.95 16.32 -1.46
C SER A 61 7.63 15.00 -1.09
N THR A 62 6.86 13.92 -0.85
CA THR A 62 7.41 12.58 -0.54
C THR A 62 7.82 11.79 -1.79
N ILE A 63 7.38 12.22 -2.97
CA ILE A 63 7.61 11.50 -4.24
C ILE A 63 9.11 11.26 -4.50
N PRO A 64 10.02 12.24 -4.32
CA PRO A 64 11.46 12.00 -4.49
C PRO A 64 12.01 10.92 -3.55
N ASP A 65 11.57 10.91 -2.28
CA ASP A 65 12.02 9.93 -1.29
C ASP A 65 11.52 8.52 -1.62
N LEU A 66 10.25 8.40 -2.04
CA LEU A 66 9.67 7.14 -2.50
C LEU A 66 10.37 6.64 -3.77
N ALA A 67 10.64 7.53 -4.74
CA ALA A 67 11.33 7.17 -5.97
C ALA A 67 12.78 6.71 -5.70
N TYR A 68 13.48 7.40 -4.80
CA TYR A 68 14.82 7.01 -4.36
C TYR A 68 14.81 5.65 -3.64
N LEU A 69 13.82 5.43 -2.76
CA LEU A 69 13.62 4.16 -2.07
C LEU A 69 13.35 3.02 -3.08
N ALA A 70 12.53 3.27 -4.10
CA ALA A 70 12.28 2.32 -5.18
C ALA A 70 13.58 1.99 -5.93
N ALA A 71 14.28 3.02 -6.41
CA ALA A 71 15.49 2.89 -7.23
C ALA A 71 16.56 2.06 -6.54
N ARG A 72 16.85 2.36 -5.27
CA ARG A 72 17.91 1.68 -4.51
C ARG A 72 17.57 0.23 -4.16
N ASN A 73 16.30 -0.19 -4.28
CA ASN A 73 15.84 -1.54 -3.93
C ASN A 73 15.25 -2.30 -5.14
N GLY A 74 15.53 -1.88 -6.38
CA GLY A 74 15.05 -2.57 -7.59
C GLY A 74 13.54 -2.42 -7.87
N GLY A 75 12.90 -1.42 -7.25
CA GLY A 75 11.45 -1.15 -7.34
C GLY A 75 11.04 -0.12 -8.39
N LEU A 76 11.93 0.39 -9.26
CA LEU A 76 11.50 1.35 -10.30
C LEU A 76 10.66 0.71 -11.42
N ASN A 77 10.84 -0.59 -11.65
CA ASN A 77 10.07 -1.34 -12.63
C ASN A 77 8.72 -1.77 -12.03
N GLN A 78 7.62 -1.62 -12.78
CA GLN A 78 6.29 -2.08 -12.34
C GLN A 78 6.21 -3.60 -12.19
N ASN A 79 7.14 -4.36 -12.79
CA ASN A 79 7.20 -5.82 -12.76
C ASN A 79 7.79 -6.40 -11.45
N THR A 80 7.80 -5.61 -10.37
CA THR A 80 8.24 -6.03 -9.03
C THR A 80 7.18 -5.68 -8.00
N GLU A 81 7.16 -6.39 -6.87
CA GLU A 81 6.23 -6.08 -5.77
C GLU A 81 6.39 -4.64 -5.28
N LEU A 82 7.63 -4.22 -5.03
CA LEU A 82 7.95 -2.88 -4.56
C LEU A 82 7.53 -1.82 -5.57
N GLY A 83 7.78 -2.05 -6.86
CA GLY A 83 7.39 -1.11 -7.90
C GLY A 83 5.89 -1.02 -8.08
N ALA A 84 5.18 -2.14 -8.09
CA ALA A 84 3.72 -2.15 -8.12
C ALA A 84 3.12 -1.40 -6.91
N PHE A 85 3.70 -1.57 -5.72
CA PHE A 85 3.23 -0.90 -4.51
C PHE A 85 3.52 0.60 -4.50
N ILE A 86 4.73 1.02 -4.87
CA ILE A 86 5.09 2.44 -4.94
C ILE A 86 4.26 3.15 -6.02
N ASN A 87 4.06 2.55 -7.19
CA ASN A 87 3.24 3.15 -8.25
C ASN A 87 1.80 3.37 -7.81
N GLU A 88 1.23 2.44 -7.03
CA GLU A 88 -0.12 2.59 -6.49
C GLU A 88 -0.21 3.77 -5.50
N ILE A 89 0.79 3.93 -4.64
CA ILE A 89 0.87 5.09 -3.72
C ILE A 89 1.00 6.40 -4.52
N LEU A 90 1.88 6.44 -5.51
CA LEU A 90 2.05 7.60 -6.39
C LEU A 90 0.75 7.93 -7.14
N ARG A 91 0.01 6.92 -7.60
CA ARG A 91 -1.31 7.08 -8.22
C ARG A 91 -2.30 7.72 -7.25
N MET A 92 -2.35 7.25 -6.00
CA MET A 92 -3.23 7.83 -4.97
C MET A 92 -2.88 9.29 -4.65
N ILE A 93 -1.59 9.60 -4.50
CA ILE A 93 -1.10 10.97 -4.26
C ILE A 93 -1.48 11.88 -5.44
N ASN A 94 -1.24 11.45 -6.68
CA ASN A 94 -1.52 12.24 -7.88
C ASN A 94 -3.02 12.45 -8.14
N ASN A 95 -3.86 11.51 -7.71
CA ASN A 95 -5.32 11.61 -7.79
C ASN A 95 -5.93 12.41 -6.63
N ASN A 96 -5.10 13.01 -5.76
CA ASN A 96 -5.53 13.78 -4.59
C ASN A 96 -6.48 12.99 -3.66
N ILE A 97 -6.22 11.69 -3.47
CA ILE A 97 -6.88 10.91 -2.43
C ILE A 97 -6.57 11.58 -1.06
N ARG A 98 -7.56 11.59 -0.16
CA ARG A 98 -7.40 12.24 1.15
C ARG A 98 -6.23 11.61 1.91
N LYS A 99 -5.52 12.41 2.71
CA LYS A 99 -4.32 11.95 3.44
C LYS A 99 -4.67 10.78 4.37
N GLU A 100 -5.79 10.89 5.07
CA GLU A 100 -6.30 9.87 5.99
C GLU A 100 -6.62 8.54 5.29
N ASP A 101 -7.11 8.60 4.04
CA ASP A 101 -7.43 7.43 3.23
C ASP A 101 -6.16 6.73 2.74
N ILE A 102 -5.13 7.49 2.36
CA ILE A 102 -3.80 6.94 2.01
C ILE A 102 -3.17 6.26 3.23
N VAL A 103 -3.23 6.87 4.41
CA VAL A 103 -2.74 6.25 5.66
C VAL A 103 -3.49 4.95 5.96
N SER A 104 -4.82 4.98 5.86
CA SER A 104 -5.65 3.78 6.09
C SER A 104 -5.27 2.65 5.13
N TYR A 105 -5.05 2.98 3.85
CA TYR A 105 -4.55 2.05 2.85
C TYR A 105 -3.18 1.46 3.23
N LEU A 106 -2.22 2.30 3.61
CA LEU A 106 -0.90 1.84 4.00
C LEU A 106 -0.93 0.99 5.27
N GLN A 107 -1.78 1.30 6.25
CA GLN A 107 -1.97 0.46 7.44
C GLN A 107 -2.45 -0.95 7.08
N GLY A 108 -3.44 -1.06 6.18
CA GLY A 108 -3.90 -2.34 5.67
C GLY A 108 -2.80 -3.10 4.94
N ALA A 109 -2.06 -2.41 4.08
CA ALA A 109 -0.95 -2.99 3.34
C ALA A 109 0.18 -3.50 4.26
N VAL A 110 0.65 -2.68 5.19
CA VAL A 110 1.70 -3.05 6.15
C VAL A 110 1.24 -4.25 6.98
N MET A 111 0.01 -4.24 7.50
CA MET A 111 -0.54 -5.37 8.25
C MET A 111 -0.51 -6.67 7.44
N ALA A 112 -0.97 -6.64 6.18
CA ALA A 112 -0.96 -7.79 5.31
C ALA A 112 0.46 -8.31 5.05
N ILE A 113 1.42 -7.43 4.77
CA ILE A 113 2.83 -7.81 4.56
C ILE A 113 3.40 -8.49 5.81
N TYR A 114 3.10 -7.94 6.99
CA TYR A 114 3.58 -8.51 8.25
C TYR A 114 3.06 -9.93 8.46
N VAL A 115 1.76 -10.15 8.28
CA VAL A 115 1.14 -11.46 8.45
C VAL A 115 1.62 -12.44 7.37
N ILE A 116 1.73 -12.02 6.11
CA ILE A 116 2.20 -12.88 5.01
C ILE A 116 3.60 -13.38 5.27
N GLU A 117 4.56 -12.49 5.53
CA GLU A 117 5.95 -12.92 5.74
C GLU A 117 6.08 -13.78 7.01
N THR A 118 5.36 -13.46 8.09
CA THR A 118 5.40 -14.29 9.30
C THR A 118 4.79 -15.67 9.04
N ALA A 119 3.69 -15.75 8.28
CA ALA A 119 3.07 -17.01 7.93
C ALA A 119 3.95 -17.84 6.97
N GLU A 120 4.66 -17.21 6.04
CA GLU A 120 5.63 -17.87 5.15
C GLU A 120 6.82 -18.43 5.94
N ASP A 121 7.33 -17.69 6.93
CA ASP A 121 8.38 -18.16 7.85
C ASP A 121 7.92 -19.36 8.70
N GLU A 122 6.63 -19.43 9.04
CA GLU A 122 6.01 -20.48 9.86
C GLU A 122 5.31 -21.59 9.05
N GLU A 123 5.38 -21.56 7.71
CA GLU A 123 4.70 -22.49 6.79
C GLU A 123 3.16 -22.56 6.97
N ILE A 124 2.54 -21.44 7.38
CA ILE A 124 1.09 -21.30 7.59
C ILE A 124 0.40 -20.77 6.32
N ASP A 125 -0.73 -21.37 5.93
CA ASP A 125 -1.59 -20.82 4.88
C ASP A 125 -2.36 -19.57 5.37
N TYR A 126 -1.88 -18.40 4.96
CA TYR A 126 -2.47 -17.11 5.32
C TYR A 126 -3.66 -16.70 4.45
N LYS A 127 -3.89 -17.35 3.29
CA LYS A 127 -4.90 -16.89 2.33
C LYS A 127 -6.31 -16.85 2.93
N PRO A 128 -6.78 -17.85 3.72
CA PRO A 128 -8.10 -17.81 4.35
C PRO A 128 -8.27 -16.67 5.39
N LEU A 129 -7.15 -16.19 5.93
CA LEU A 129 -7.11 -15.15 6.97
C LEU A 129 -7.12 -13.73 6.39
N LEU A 130 -6.57 -13.54 5.18
CA LEU A 130 -6.27 -12.22 4.62
C LEU A 130 -6.82 -11.98 3.20
N CYS A 131 -6.69 -12.98 2.32
CA CYS A 131 -6.79 -12.79 0.86
C CYS A 131 -8.11 -13.34 0.31
N ARG A 132 -9.22 -12.74 0.75
CA ARG A 132 -10.59 -13.10 0.32
C ARG A 132 -11.07 -12.27 -0.86
#